data_AF-A0A6V8K8Q5-F1
#
_entry.id   AF-A0A6V8K8Q5-F1
#
_cell.length_a   1.000
_cell.length_b   1.000
_cell.length_c   1.000
_cell.angle_alpha   90.00
_cell.angle_beta   90.00
_cell.angle_gamma   90.00
#
_symmetry.space_group_name_H-M   'P 1'
#
loop_
_entity.id
_entity.type
_entity.pdbx_description
1 polymer ?
#
loop_
_entity_poly.entity_id
_entity_poly.type
_entity_poly.pdbx_seq_one_letter_code
_entity_poly.pdbx_strand_id
1 'polypeptide(L)'
;MAIWPPASTGTPLPSRDGEAPDDALARLLGGTRAAVLRAVGTGCGTVELARRVSSSPATASEHAAALRAAGLVATTRAGRGVQHWLTPLGAQLLHRTRTR
;
A
#
# COMPACT_ATOMS: atom_id res chain seq x y z
N MET A 1 18.95 22.40 -24.78
CA MET A 1 19.69 21.15 -24.52
C MET A 1 19.76 20.97 -23.01
N ALA A 2 18.79 20.27 -22.42
CA ALA A 2 18.73 20.07 -20.98
C ALA A 2 19.64 18.90 -20.60
N ILE A 3 20.74 19.22 -19.92
CA ILE A 3 21.69 18.26 -19.37
C ILE A 3 21.18 17.88 -17.97
N TRP A 4 20.58 16.70 -17.88
CA TRP A 4 20.24 16.03 -16.62
C TRP A 4 21.54 15.64 -15.88
N PRO A 5 21.66 15.83 -14.55
CA PRO A 5 22.84 15.41 -13.80
C PRO A 5 22.91 13.87 -13.70
N PRO A 6 24.11 13.24 -13.73
CA PRO A 6 24.21 11.80 -13.57
C PRO A 6 23.65 11.38 -12.21
N ALA A 7 22.84 10.33 -12.25
CA ALA A 7 22.12 9.74 -11.14
C ALA A 7 22.93 9.80 -9.84
N SER A 8 22.33 10.43 -8.83
CA SER A 8 22.68 10.13 -7.45
C SER A 8 22.51 8.63 -7.28
N THR A 9 23.61 7.89 -7.17
CA THR A 9 23.59 6.52 -6.68
C THR A 9 23.30 6.60 -5.18
N GLY A 10 22.09 7.01 -4.84
CA GLY A 10 21.47 6.62 -3.60
C GLY A 10 21.37 5.12 -3.70
N THR A 11 22.34 4.41 -3.15
CA THR A 11 22.13 3.02 -2.75
C THR A 11 20.80 3.07 -2.01
N PRO A 12 19.74 2.36 -2.45
CA PRO A 12 18.64 2.14 -1.56
C PRO A 12 19.28 1.39 -0.40
N LEU A 13 19.50 2.12 0.71
CA LEU A 13 19.70 1.50 2.00
C LEU A 13 18.60 0.44 2.07
N PRO A 14 18.89 -0.82 2.44
CA PRO A 14 17.82 -1.74 2.76
C PRO A 14 17.01 -1.02 3.82
N SER A 15 15.82 -0.54 3.44
CA SER A 15 14.85 -0.04 4.39
C SER A 15 14.77 -1.15 5.41
N ARG A 16 15.22 -0.87 6.62
CA ARG A 16 14.90 -1.68 7.79
C ARG A 16 13.41 -1.47 8.04
N ASP A 17 12.58 -1.90 7.09
CA ASP A 17 11.22 -2.29 7.34
C ASP A 17 11.38 -3.35 8.41
N GLY A 18 10.93 -3.02 9.62
CA GLY A 18 11.29 -3.72 10.82
C GLY A 18 11.26 -5.23 10.61
N GLU A 19 12.29 -5.88 11.14
CA GLU A 19 12.21 -7.28 11.55
C GLU A 19 11.12 -7.37 12.63
N ALA A 20 9.87 -7.09 12.25
CA ALA A 20 8.71 -7.63 12.91
C ALA A 20 8.82 -9.12 12.61
N PRO A 21 9.02 -9.96 13.64
CA PRO A 21 9.03 -11.38 13.41
C PRO A 21 7.69 -11.72 12.75
N ASP A 22 7.77 -12.25 11.53
CA ASP A 22 6.64 -12.80 10.79
C ASP A 22 5.59 -11.80 10.21
N ASP A 23 6.00 -10.81 9.43
CA ASP A 23 5.05 -10.09 8.54
C ASP A 23 4.64 -10.96 7.34
N ALA A 24 3.82 -11.99 7.62
CA ALA A 24 3.30 -12.94 6.65
C ALA A 24 2.57 -12.24 5.48
N LEU A 25 1.99 -11.06 5.73
CA LEU A 25 1.32 -10.27 4.70
C LEU A 25 2.33 -9.66 3.73
N ALA A 26 3.45 -9.12 4.22
CA ALA A 26 4.53 -8.62 3.38
C ALA A 26 5.18 -9.74 2.56
N ARG A 27 5.27 -10.96 3.09
CA ARG A 27 5.76 -12.13 2.33
C ARG A 27 4.81 -12.56 1.21
N LEU A 28 3.50 -12.46 1.43
CA LEU A 28 2.49 -12.85 0.43
C LEU A 28 2.30 -11.79 -0.67
N LEU A 29 2.24 -10.51 -0.29
CA LEU A 29 1.85 -9.43 -1.19
C LEU A 29 3.02 -8.53 -1.61
N GLY A 30 4.16 -8.62 -0.92
CA GLY A 30 5.23 -7.62 -0.95
C GLY A 30 5.00 -6.51 0.08
N GLY A 31 6.08 -5.96 0.63
CA GLY A 31 6.04 -4.95 1.70
C GLY A 31 5.15 -3.75 1.40
N THR A 32 5.27 -3.17 0.20
CA THR A 32 4.46 -2.01 -0.21
C THR A 32 2.96 -2.32 -0.30
N ARG A 33 2.58 -3.47 -0.86
CA ARG A 33 1.16 -3.85 -0.98
C ARG A 33 0.56 -4.21 0.38
N ALA A 34 1.34 -4.84 1.27
CA ALA A 34 0.94 -5.08 2.64
C ALA A 34 0.73 -3.77 3.42
N ALA A 35 1.61 -2.77 3.22
CA ALA A 35 1.46 -1.43 3.78
C ALA A 35 0.20 -0.73 3.24
N VAL A 36 -0.09 -0.83 1.94
CA VAL A 36 -1.33 -0.31 1.35
C VAL A 36 -2.56 -0.98 1.95
N LEU A 37 -2.59 -2.31 2.05
CA LEU A 37 -3.73 -3.03 2.62
C LEU A 37 -3.96 -2.63 4.09
N ARG A 38 -2.87 -2.47 4.87
CA ARG A 38 -2.92 -1.95 6.25
C ARG A 38 -3.48 -0.53 6.31
N ALA A 39 -3.06 0.35 5.40
CA ALA A 39 -3.53 1.74 5.36
C ALA A 39 -5.01 1.85 4.97
N VAL A 40 -5.51 0.96 4.10
CA VAL A 40 -6.93 0.87 3.73
C VAL A 40 -7.79 0.34 4.87
N GLY A 41 -7.23 -0.47 5.78
CA GLY A 41 -7.95 -1.04 6.92
C GLY A 41 -8.61 -0.02 7.85
N THR A 42 -8.17 1.23 7.86
CA THR A 42 -8.82 2.30 8.64
C THR A 42 -9.81 3.14 7.82
N GLY A 43 -10.03 2.79 6.54
CA GLY A 43 -10.70 3.65 5.55
C GLY A 43 -9.82 4.85 5.15
N CYS A 44 -9.49 4.99 3.87
CA CYS A 44 -8.76 6.17 3.39
C CYS A 44 -9.05 6.52 1.93
N GLY A 45 -8.88 7.79 1.57
CA GLY A 45 -8.88 8.21 0.17
C GLY A 45 -7.51 8.00 -0.49
N THR A 46 -7.44 8.07 -1.82
CA THR A 46 -6.20 7.81 -2.57
C THR A 46 -5.03 8.72 -2.19
N VAL A 47 -5.30 10.00 -1.91
CA VAL A 47 -4.26 10.96 -1.51
C VAL A 47 -3.69 10.63 -0.13
N GLU A 48 -4.57 10.27 0.80
CA GLU A 48 -4.18 9.86 2.15
C GLU A 48 -3.44 8.52 2.13
N LEU A 49 -3.83 7.62 1.23
CA LEU A 49 -3.15 6.35 0.98
C LEU A 49 -1.72 6.57 0.47
N ALA A 50 -1.52 7.48 -0.49
CA ALA A 50 -0.19 7.85 -0.98
C ALA A 50 0.70 8.41 0.14
N ARG A 51 0.13 9.27 0.98
CA ARG A 51 0.82 9.90 2.12
C ARG A 51 1.25 8.89 3.18
N ARG A 52 0.40 7.90 3.49
CA ARG A 52 0.64 6.88 4.52
C ARG A 52 1.68 5.84 4.13
N VAL A 53 1.81 5.57 2.83
CA VAL A 53 2.74 4.58 2.30
C VAL A 53 4.01 5.25 1.75
N SER A 54 4.17 6.56 1.97
CA SER A 54 5.30 7.37 1.48
C SER A 54 5.57 7.17 -0.01
N SER A 55 4.50 7.02 -0.81
CA SER A 55 4.57 6.68 -2.23
C SER A 55 3.86 7.73 -3.08
N SER A 56 4.10 7.72 -4.39
CA SER A 56 3.43 8.65 -5.31
C SER A 56 1.93 8.30 -5.42
N PRO A 57 1.04 9.28 -5.71
CA PRO A 57 -0.38 9.00 -5.94
C PRO A 57 -0.65 8.00 -7.07
N ALA A 58 0.23 7.96 -8.08
CA ALA A 58 0.14 7.01 -9.20
C ALA A 58 0.44 5.58 -8.72
N THR A 59 1.58 5.39 -8.04
CA THR A 59 1.99 4.09 -7.48
C THR A 59 1.00 3.59 -6.43
N ALA A 60 0.50 4.48 -5.57
CA ALA A 60 -0.54 4.20 -4.60
C ALA A 60 -1.84 3.71 -5.26
N SER A 61 -2.26 4.37 -6.34
CA SER A 61 -3.43 3.97 -7.12
C SER A 61 -3.24 2.63 -7.81
N GLU A 62 -2.05 2.36 -8.36
CA GLU A 62 -1.72 1.10 -9.00
C GLU A 62 -1.79 -0.07 -8.01
N HIS A 63 -1.20 0.07 -6.82
CA HIS A 63 -1.30 -0.93 -5.76
C HIS A 63 -2.74 -1.12 -5.27
N ALA A 64 -3.51 -0.04 -5.09
CA ALA A 64 -4.92 -0.13 -4.74
C ALA A 64 -5.75 -0.83 -5.83
N ALA A 65 -5.44 -0.57 -7.11
CA ALA A 65 -6.08 -1.22 -8.24
C ALA A 65 -5.78 -2.72 -8.29
N ALA A 66 -4.53 -3.13 -8.04
CA ALA A 66 -4.14 -4.54 -7.96
C ALA A 66 -4.87 -5.26 -6.80
N LEU A 67 -4.94 -4.64 -5.62
CA LEU A 67 -5.67 -5.20 -4.47
C LEU A 67 -7.18 -5.26 -4.72
N ARG A 68 -7.73 -4.30 -5.47
CA ARG A 68 -9.13 -4.33 -5.93
C ARG A 68 -9.37 -5.47 -6.91
N ALA A 69 -8.47 -5.68 -7.87
CA ALA A 69 -8.57 -6.80 -8.81
C ALA A 69 -8.51 -8.16 -8.09
N ALA A 70 -7.74 -8.26 -7.00
CA ALA A 70 -7.70 -9.43 -6.13
C ALA A 70 -8.91 -9.56 -5.17
N GLY A 71 -9.86 -8.62 -5.20
CA GLY A 71 -11.03 -8.64 -4.32
C GLY A 71 -10.73 -8.34 -2.85
N LEU A 72 -9.57 -7.76 -2.54
CA LEU A 72 -9.16 -7.41 -1.16
C LEU A 72 -9.59 -6.00 -0.76
N VAL A 73 -9.77 -5.11 -1.74
CA VAL A 73 -10.14 -3.71 -1.55
C VAL A 73 -11.36 -3.38 -2.42
N ALA A 74 -12.31 -2.65 -1.84
CA ALA A 74 -13.42 -2.03 -2.55
C ALA A 74 -13.26 -0.51 -2.55
N THR A 75 -13.71 0.13 -3.62
CA THR A 75 -13.75 1.58 -3.74
C THR A 75 -15.19 2.05 -3.82
N THR A 76 -15.52 3.07 -3.04
CA THR A 76 -16.80 3.77 -3.13
C THR A 76 -16.55 5.25 -3.37
N ARG A 77 -17.41 5.88 -4.18
CA ARG A 77 -17.34 7.32 -4.43
C ARG A 77 -18.16 8.01 -3.34
N ALA A 78 -17.49 8.76 -2.48
CA ALA A 78 -18.12 9.54 -1.41
C ALA A 78 -18.07 11.03 -1.78
N GLY A 79 -19.19 11.55 -2.33
CA GLY A 79 -19.30 12.95 -2.75
C GLY A 79 -18.26 13.32 -3.82
N ARG A 80 -17.32 14.21 -3.47
CA ARG A 80 -16.26 14.71 -4.37
C ARG A 80 -15.01 13.82 -4.40
N GLY A 81 -14.96 12.73 -3.62
CA GLY A 81 -13.78 11.87 -3.48
C GLY A 81 -14.04 10.38 -3.67
N VAL A 82 -12.95 9.61 -3.72
CA VAL A 82 -12.95 8.15 -3.69
C VAL A 82 -12.46 7.70 -2.31
N GLN A 83 -13.19 6.79 -1.68
CA GLN A 83 -12.77 6.12 -0.46
C GLN A 83 -12.51 4.64 -0.75
N HIS A 84 -11.41 4.15 -0.22
CA HIS A 84 -11.00 2.75 -0.25
C HIS A 84 -11.37 2.10 1.07
N TRP A 85 -11.94 0.91 1.01
CA TRP A 85 -12.33 0.09 2.14
C TRP A 85 -11.86 -1.35 1.93
N LEU A 86 -11.59 -2.07 3.01
CA LEU A 86 -11.31 -3.50 2.90
C LEU A 86 -12.60 -4.26 2.61
N THR A 87 -12.52 -5.25 1.73
CA THR A 87 -13.57 -6.26 1.63
C THR A 87 -13.51 -7.18 2.85
N PRO A 88 -14.55 -8.01 3.09
CA PRO A 88 -14.48 -9.04 4.12
C PRO A 88 -13.25 -9.95 3.97
N LEU A 89 -12.87 -10.30 2.73
CA LEU A 89 -11.67 -11.09 2.44
C LEU A 89 -10.39 -10.34 2.82
N GLY A 90 -10.26 -9.06 2.44
CA GLY A 90 -9.12 -8.23 2.78
C GLY A 90 -8.95 -8.04 4.29
N ALA A 91 -10.06 -7.85 5.01
CA ALA A 91 -10.08 -7.73 6.47
C ALA A 91 -9.66 -9.05 7.16
N GLN A 92 -10.18 -10.18 6.69
CA GLN A 92 -9.78 -11.51 7.20
C GLN A 92 -8.30 -11.78 6.95
N LEU A 93 -7.80 -11.47 5.75
CA LEU A 93 -6.38 -11.66 5.42
C LEU A 93 -5.50 -10.79 6.32
N LEU A 94 -5.86 -9.52 6.50
CA LEU A 94 -5.14 -8.61 7.37
C LEU A 94 -5.14 -9.05 8.84
N HIS A 95 -6.24 -9.65 9.30
CA HIS A 95 -6.34 -10.18 10.67
C HIS A 95 -5.52 -11.47 10.85
N ARG A 96 -5.63 -12.41 9.90
CA ARG A 96 -4.92 -13.70 9.89
C ARG A 96 -3.40 -13.56 9.82
N THR A 97 -2.91 -12.52 9.15
CA THR A 97 -1.47 -12.29 8.96
C THR A 97 -0.86 -11.39 10.04
N ARG A 98 -1.68 -10.85 10.95
CA ARG A 98 -1.23 -10.10 12.13
C ARG A 98 -0.86 -10.99 13.32
N THR A 99 -0.95 -12.31 13.16
CA THR A 99 -0.83 -13.26 14.27
C THR A 99 0.63 -13.45 14.69
N ARG A 100 0.99 -12.63 15.69
CA ARG A 100 1.91 -12.82 16.81
C ARG A 100 3.41 -12.94 16.57
#